data_AF-A0A2J7RP12-F1
#
_entry.id   AF-A0A2J7RP12-F1
#
_cell.length_a   1.000
_cell.length_b   1.000
_cell.length_c   1.000
_cell.angle_alpha   90.00
_cell.angle_beta   90.00
_cell.angle_gamma   90.00
#
_symmetry.space_group_name_H-M   'P 1'
#
loop_
_entity.id
_entity.type
_entity.pdbx_description
1 polymer ?
#
loop_
_entity_poly.entity_id
_entity_poly.type
_entity_poly.pdbx_seq_one_letter_code
_entity_poly.pdbx_strand_id
1 'polypeptide(L)'
;MVVVSGGWVKSVVYPNSGDVIATSKMAAKAVLICRPNSHPFQERSLTLDQPVKIGRSVARARATPNNAIFDCKVLSRNHALLWYENGKFYLQDTKSSNGTFVNNQRLSKGAEESPPREVCSGDIVQFGVDVMENSRKVTHGCIVATLKLYLPDGKEAKASPSTSVISSVGMVPLEDLYQLNQYLQEALQREQLLENKLATLQRLVETTRQASDLGWKALIDEDRLLSRVEILENQLQMYSKNFAEDKLREELRKLQEDKCQYQGTAKESLRKMLQEKLEAVQKMQDLERTLSNTEDECAHLKELCERSQQDLKDLALKYSLQLQKVEDLTSKLQETEDQHREVCERLEQEKQELQARLQEQLEAERALQLRLEALQADGDMTQKQLAALQSHLHALQPNNDIDTKIDLDSFKSTDSTATQVDIILERIEPDNMKEALQNTQDEIENLRSLLKRSEEELKESHARVDELHTQLEESRIQEDSNSERIRELQERLEGLELDLELDRVESCRESGDCDKIHVYLLQQKMIILDFTACS
;
A
#
# COMPACT_ATOMS: atom_id res chain seq x y z
N MET A 1 -41.43 36.94 60.37
CA MET A 1 -42.61 37.60 59.75
C MET A 1 -43.33 36.56 58.91
N VAL A 2 -44.67 36.53 58.90
CA VAL A 2 -45.49 35.59 58.10
C VAL A 2 -45.59 36.17 56.67
N VAL A 3 -45.59 35.44 55.54
CA VAL A 3 -46.61 34.58 54.88
C VAL A 3 -45.88 33.94 53.67
N VAL A 4 -45.98 32.67 53.23
CA VAL A 4 -46.95 31.55 53.26
C VAL A 4 -47.94 31.48 52.07
N SER A 5 -47.50 30.84 50.98
CA SER A 5 -48.28 30.14 49.95
C SER A 5 -47.28 29.36 49.06
N GLY A 6 -47.36 28.06 48.77
CA GLY A 6 -48.51 27.14 48.69
C GLY A 6 -48.97 27.06 47.21
N GLY A 7 -49.04 25.92 46.53
CA GLY A 7 -48.80 24.51 46.90
C GLY A 7 -49.56 23.58 45.93
N TRP A 8 -49.83 22.33 46.36
CA TRP A 8 -50.71 21.30 45.73
C TRP A 8 -50.09 20.28 44.75
N VAL A 9 -50.65 19.06 44.79
CA VAL A 9 -50.10 17.79 44.27
C VAL A 9 -51.16 17.01 43.47
N LYS A 10 -50.70 16.35 42.39
CA LYS A 10 -51.35 15.25 41.63
C LYS A 10 -50.19 14.36 41.14
N SER A 11 -50.11 13.02 41.29
CA SER A 11 -51.09 11.92 41.36
C SER A 11 -51.93 11.79 40.09
N VAL A 12 -52.02 10.66 39.36
CA VAL A 12 -51.54 9.26 39.56
C VAL A 12 -50.62 8.89 38.34
N VAL A 13 -50.22 7.68 37.90
CA VAL A 13 -50.52 6.23 38.13
C VAL A 13 -49.20 5.43 37.95
N TYR A 14 -49.04 4.26 38.58
CA TYR A 14 -48.14 3.18 38.11
C TYR A 14 -48.95 2.13 37.33
N PRO A 15 -48.67 1.83 36.05
CA PRO A 15 -49.25 0.69 35.36
C PRO A 15 -48.57 -0.62 35.79
N ASN A 16 -49.37 -1.70 35.86
CA ASN A 16 -48.91 -3.04 36.26
C ASN A 16 -48.11 -3.74 35.15
N SER A 17 -47.45 -4.84 35.55
CA SER A 17 -46.86 -5.85 34.67
C SER A 17 -47.83 -6.32 33.57
N GLY A 18 -47.32 -6.42 32.35
CA GLY A 18 -48.01 -7.04 31.21
C GLY A 18 -47.04 -7.16 30.03
N ASP A 19 -47.00 -8.32 29.38
CA ASP A 19 -46.08 -8.58 28.27
C ASP A 19 -46.42 -7.73 27.03
N VAL A 20 -45.50 -6.86 26.63
CA VAL A 20 -45.59 -6.12 25.37
C VAL A 20 -44.24 -6.12 24.66
N ILE A 21 -44.15 -7.00 23.66
CA ILE A 21 -43.35 -6.95 22.42
C ILE A 21 -42.17 -5.96 22.42
N ALA A 22 -40.95 -6.50 22.31
CA ALA A 22 -39.73 -5.73 22.17
C ALA A 22 -39.63 -5.00 20.81
N THR A 23 -40.28 -3.84 20.69
CA THR A 23 -40.09 -2.92 19.56
C THR A 23 -38.71 -2.28 19.64
N SER A 24 -37.89 -2.44 18.60
CA SER A 24 -36.57 -1.82 18.50
C SER A 24 -36.66 -0.28 18.52
N LYS A 25 -36.24 0.31 19.64
CA LYS A 25 -36.27 1.75 19.86
C LYS A 25 -35.15 2.42 19.05
N MET A 26 -35.39 2.67 17.77
CA MET A 26 -34.43 3.38 16.91
C MET A 26 -34.28 4.82 17.42
N ALA A 27 -33.04 5.18 17.79
CA ALA A 27 -32.68 6.48 18.33
C ALA A 27 -31.81 7.23 17.32
N ALA A 28 -31.86 8.57 17.36
CA ALA A 28 -30.96 9.38 16.54
C ALA A 28 -29.49 9.11 16.92
N LYS A 29 -28.59 9.18 15.93
CA LYS A 29 -27.16 8.88 16.11
C LYS A 29 -26.32 10.04 15.59
N ALA A 30 -25.26 10.40 16.31
CA ALA A 30 -24.25 11.33 15.84
C ALA A 30 -22.88 10.65 15.83
N VAL A 31 -22.14 10.81 14.73
CA VAL A 31 -20.79 10.30 14.55
C VAL A 31 -19.81 11.47 14.44
N LEU A 32 -18.76 11.44 15.24
CA LEU A 32 -17.68 12.43 15.24
C LEU A 32 -16.43 11.80 14.64
N ILE A 33 -16.07 12.23 13.43
CA ILE A 33 -14.89 11.74 12.69
C ILE A 33 -13.73 12.71 12.93
N CYS A 34 -12.56 12.21 13.35
CA CYS A 34 -11.38 13.03 13.60
C CYS A 34 -10.86 13.67 12.32
N ARG A 35 -10.54 14.97 12.37
CA ARG A 35 -9.91 15.69 11.25
C ARG A 35 -8.38 15.68 11.38
N PRO A 36 -7.61 15.84 10.28
CA PRO A 36 -6.14 15.93 10.33
C PRO A 36 -5.62 17.11 11.17
N ASN A 37 -6.40 18.18 11.32
CA ASN A 37 -6.06 19.34 12.13
C ASN A 37 -6.60 19.27 13.58
N SER A 38 -6.78 18.06 14.12
CA SER A 38 -7.26 17.80 15.47
C SER A 38 -6.16 17.17 16.32
N HIS A 39 -6.20 17.43 17.63
CA HIS A 39 -5.62 16.48 18.60
C HIS A 39 -6.26 15.08 18.39
N PRO A 40 -5.47 13.99 18.28
CA PRO A 40 -5.98 12.70 17.83
C PRO A 40 -7.08 12.10 18.73
N PHE A 41 -8.11 11.53 18.11
CA PHE A 41 -9.10 10.69 18.79
C PHE A 41 -9.71 9.64 17.84
N GLN A 42 -10.02 8.45 18.36
CA GLN A 42 -10.80 7.43 17.64
C GLN A 42 -12.25 7.91 17.43
N GLU A 43 -12.82 7.64 16.25
CA GLU A 43 -14.20 8.01 15.86
C GLU A 43 -15.22 7.69 16.96
N ARG A 44 -16.13 8.64 17.22
CA ARG A 44 -17.15 8.49 18.29
C ARG A 44 -18.54 8.30 17.73
N SER A 45 -19.19 7.21 18.12
CA SER A 45 -20.53 6.78 17.71
C SER A 45 -21.52 7.01 18.86
N LEU A 46 -22.15 8.19 18.89
CA LEU A 46 -23.04 8.63 19.95
C LEU A 46 -24.51 8.27 19.65
N THR A 47 -25.18 7.64 20.60
CA THR A 47 -26.66 7.55 20.61
C THR A 47 -27.22 8.80 21.28
N LEU A 48 -28.20 9.46 20.66
CA LEU A 48 -28.86 10.67 21.15
C LEU A 48 -30.30 10.37 21.60
N ASP A 49 -30.48 9.37 22.47
CA ASP A 49 -31.74 9.15 23.21
C ASP A 49 -31.91 10.17 24.34
N GLN A 50 -30.80 10.72 24.83
CA GLN A 50 -30.69 11.78 25.84
C GLN A 50 -29.60 12.77 25.40
N PRO A 51 -29.56 14.00 25.96
CA PRO A 51 -28.52 14.98 25.64
C PRO A 51 -27.12 14.49 26.01
N VAL A 52 -26.26 14.29 25.00
CA VAL A 52 -24.89 13.78 25.17
C VAL A 52 -23.94 14.93 25.50
N LYS A 53 -23.29 14.78 26.65
CA LYS A 53 -22.30 15.73 27.16
C LYS A 53 -20.95 15.57 26.46
N ILE A 54 -20.43 16.68 25.94
CA ILE A 54 -19.09 16.80 25.37
C ILE A 54 -18.13 17.41 26.41
N GLY A 55 -16.93 16.86 26.57
CA GLY A 55 -15.92 17.43 27.48
C GLY A 55 -14.70 16.57 27.75
N ARG A 56 -13.86 17.03 28.68
CA ARG A 56 -12.60 16.38 29.04
C ARG A 56 -12.77 15.17 29.96
N SER A 57 -11.97 14.14 29.72
CA SER A 57 -11.76 12.95 30.56
C SER A 57 -11.54 13.30 32.03
N VAL A 58 -12.14 12.51 32.93
CA VAL A 58 -12.00 12.60 34.39
C VAL A 58 -12.12 11.22 35.03
N ALA A 59 -11.67 11.04 36.28
CA ALA A 59 -11.71 9.74 36.98
C ALA A 59 -13.10 9.06 37.03
N ARG A 60 -14.20 9.82 36.94
CA ARG A 60 -15.59 9.31 36.91
C ARG A 60 -16.19 9.14 35.50
N ALA A 61 -15.50 9.58 34.45
CA ALA A 61 -15.96 9.53 33.06
C ALA A 61 -14.73 9.51 32.13
N ARG A 62 -14.39 8.32 31.63
CA ARG A 62 -13.28 8.10 30.68
C ARG A 62 -13.77 8.20 29.24
N ALA A 63 -12.84 8.46 28.32
CA ALA A 63 -13.09 8.35 26.89
C ALA A 63 -13.51 6.92 26.50
N THR A 64 -14.56 6.78 25.68
CA THR A 64 -14.94 5.52 25.01
C THR A 64 -15.50 5.82 23.62
N PRO A 65 -15.48 4.85 22.66
CA PRO A 65 -16.06 5.06 21.33
C PRO A 65 -17.52 5.51 21.34
N ASN A 66 -18.29 5.14 22.37
CA ASN A 66 -19.71 5.45 22.47
C ASN A 66 -20.01 6.74 23.27
N ASN A 67 -19.00 7.58 23.56
CA ASN A 67 -19.19 8.85 24.26
C ASN A 67 -18.37 10.01 23.66
N ALA A 68 -18.76 11.24 23.98
CA ALA A 68 -18.08 12.48 23.55
C ALA A 68 -17.06 12.99 24.59
N ILE A 69 -16.40 12.07 25.30
CA ILE A 69 -15.38 12.39 26.31
C ILE A 69 -13.99 12.21 25.70
N PHE A 70 -13.19 13.27 25.71
CA PHE A 70 -11.86 13.31 25.07
C PHE A 70 -10.76 13.52 26.11
N ASP A 71 -9.60 12.90 25.93
CA ASP A 71 -8.45 13.12 26.83
C ASP A 71 -7.58 14.29 26.34
N CYS A 72 -8.20 15.46 26.24
CA CYS A 72 -7.61 16.66 25.67
C CYS A 72 -7.56 17.79 26.72
N LYS A 73 -6.36 18.28 27.05
CA LYS A 73 -6.12 19.25 28.13
C LYS A 73 -6.90 20.56 27.96
N VAL A 74 -7.05 21.06 26.72
CA VAL A 74 -7.71 22.33 26.40
C VAL A 74 -9.25 22.27 26.41
N LEU A 75 -9.86 21.09 26.64
CA LEU A 75 -11.30 20.98 26.86
C LEU A 75 -11.67 21.23 28.33
N SER A 76 -12.76 21.97 28.54
CA SER A 76 -13.47 22.03 29.82
C SER A 76 -14.13 20.68 30.16
N ARG A 77 -14.31 20.38 31.46
CA ARG A 77 -14.94 19.13 31.95
C ARG A 77 -16.41 19.01 31.56
N ASN A 78 -17.08 20.15 31.41
CA ASN A 78 -18.33 20.33 30.69
C ASN A 78 -17.95 21.35 29.61
N HIS A 79 -18.00 20.99 28.33
CA HIS A 79 -17.58 21.87 27.24
C HIS A 79 -18.79 22.27 26.39
N ALA A 80 -19.50 21.25 25.87
CA ALA A 80 -20.70 21.44 25.08
C ALA A 80 -21.72 20.33 25.37
N LEU A 81 -22.94 20.51 24.88
CA LEU A 81 -24.03 19.54 24.91
C LEU A 81 -24.56 19.34 23.49
N LEU A 82 -24.71 18.08 23.06
CA LEU A 82 -25.26 17.70 21.76
C LEU A 82 -26.51 16.84 21.97
N TRP A 83 -27.63 17.22 21.36
CA TRP A 83 -28.88 16.45 21.45
C TRP A 83 -29.67 16.48 20.14
N TYR A 84 -30.70 15.64 20.09
CA TYR A 84 -31.67 15.56 19.00
C TYR A 84 -33.06 15.87 19.54
N GLU A 85 -33.79 16.76 18.88
CA GLU A 85 -35.10 17.23 19.30
C GLU A 85 -35.91 17.72 18.09
N ASN A 86 -37.21 17.39 18.03
CA ASN A 86 -38.15 17.87 17.02
C ASN A 86 -37.69 17.73 15.55
N GLY A 87 -36.93 16.67 15.23
CA GLY A 87 -36.41 16.41 13.88
C GLY A 87 -35.06 17.05 13.56
N LYS A 88 -34.44 17.76 14.52
CA LYS A 88 -33.22 18.55 14.34
C LYS A 88 -32.17 18.17 15.39
N PHE A 89 -30.91 18.48 15.10
CA PHE A 89 -29.79 18.27 16.01
C PHE A 89 -29.29 19.63 16.51
N TYR A 90 -28.97 19.71 17.80
CA TYR A 90 -28.57 20.96 18.46
C TYR A 90 -27.28 20.79 19.24
N LEU A 91 -26.36 21.73 19.05
CA LEU A 91 -25.11 21.87 19.81
C LEU A 91 -25.15 23.16 20.63
N GLN A 92 -24.74 23.11 21.89
CA GLN A 92 -24.69 24.27 22.78
C GLN A 92 -23.37 24.30 23.56
N ASP A 93 -22.71 25.46 23.64
CA ASP A 93 -21.56 25.67 24.52
C ASP A 93 -22.00 25.84 25.98
N THR A 94 -21.46 25.04 26.89
CA THR A 94 -21.82 25.02 28.31
C THR A 94 -20.85 25.82 29.18
N LYS A 95 -20.53 27.06 28.78
CA LYS A 95 -19.57 27.97 29.44
C LYS A 95 -18.13 27.43 29.38
N SER A 96 -17.73 26.93 28.22
CA SER A 96 -16.39 26.45 27.97
C SER A 96 -15.36 27.58 28.09
N SER A 97 -14.14 27.24 28.54
CA SER A 97 -13.08 28.23 28.73
C SER A 97 -12.52 28.72 27.39
N ASN A 98 -12.36 27.78 26.44
CA ASN A 98 -11.67 28.02 25.17
C ASN A 98 -12.65 28.19 23.97
N GLY A 99 -13.93 27.86 24.14
CA GLY A 99 -14.99 28.07 23.14
C GLY A 99 -15.30 26.86 22.27
N THR A 100 -16.59 26.67 21.99
CA THR A 100 -17.10 25.78 20.94
C THR A 100 -17.29 26.56 19.63
N PHE A 101 -16.98 25.93 18.50
CA PHE A 101 -17.11 26.48 17.16
C PHE A 101 -17.82 25.48 16.24
N VAL A 102 -18.59 26.00 15.26
CA VAL A 102 -19.24 25.25 14.18
C VAL A 102 -18.93 25.96 12.86
N ASN A 103 -18.39 25.26 11.88
CA ASN A 103 -17.96 25.80 10.57
C ASN A 103 -17.13 27.09 10.74
N ASN A 104 -16.10 27.03 11.59
CA ASN A 104 -15.22 28.12 12.02
C ASN A 104 -15.89 29.30 12.78
N GLN A 105 -17.21 29.29 12.97
CA GLN A 105 -17.92 30.32 13.75
C GLN A 105 -18.07 29.91 15.22
N ARG A 106 -17.65 30.79 16.14
CA ARG A 106 -17.76 30.57 17.60
C ARG A 106 -19.19 30.74 18.09
N LEU A 107 -19.65 29.88 19.00
CA LEU A 107 -21.04 29.88 19.50
C LEU A 107 -21.32 30.90 20.62
N SER A 108 -20.33 31.22 21.45
CA SER A 108 -20.42 32.19 22.55
C SER A 108 -19.06 32.85 22.82
N LYS A 109 -19.00 33.85 23.71
CA LYS A 109 -17.71 34.31 24.25
C LYS A 109 -17.19 33.32 25.29
N GLY A 110 -15.90 33.41 25.63
CA GLY A 110 -15.29 32.51 26.62
C GLY A 110 -16.01 32.59 27.98
N ALA A 111 -16.32 31.43 28.56
CA ALA A 111 -17.11 31.27 29.77
C ALA A 111 -18.58 31.78 29.74
N GLU A 112 -19.11 32.17 28.57
CA GLU A 112 -20.55 32.44 28.35
C GLU A 112 -21.25 31.20 27.76
N GLU A 113 -22.52 30.98 28.14
CA GLU A 113 -23.35 29.92 27.56
C GLU A 113 -23.83 30.34 26.18
N SER A 114 -23.78 29.45 25.17
CA SER A 114 -24.41 29.77 23.88
C SER A 114 -25.92 29.51 23.94
N PRO A 115 -26.72 30.14 23.06
CA PRO A 115 -28.01 29.56 22.68
C PRO A 115 -27.79 28.21 21.98
N PRO A 116 -28.81 27.32 21.93
CA PRO A 116 -28.78 26.12 21.10
C PRO A 116 -28.56 26.48 19.61
N ARG A 117 -27.52 25.92 18.99
CA ARG A 117 -27.23 26.06 17.56
C ARG A 117 -27.63 24.79 16.84
N GLU A 118 -28.54 24.91 15.87
CA GLU A 118 -28.86 23.81 14.96
C GLU A 118 -27.62 23.41 14.15
N VAL A 119 -27.38 22.10 14.01
CA VAL A 119 -26.24 21.51 13.27
C VAL A 119 -26.72 20.41 12.32
N CYS A 120 -26.03 20.27 11.18
CA CYS A 120 -26.37 19.37 10.09
C CYS A 120 -25.30 18.27 9.88
N SER A 121 -25.62 17.26 9.08
CA SER A 121 -24.59 16.30 8.65
C SER A 121 -23.56 17.01 7.74
N GLY A 122 -22.28 16.70 7.91
CA GLY A 122 -21.17 17.33 7.21
C GLY A 122 -20.64 18.63 7.86
N ASP A 123 -21.27 19.16 8.91
CA ASP A 123 -20.73 20.33 9.63
C ASP A 123 -19.43 19.98 10.38
N ILE A 124 -18.47 20.90 10.37
CA ILE A 124 -17.22 20.79 11.11
C ILE A 124 -17.40 21.45 12.48
N VAL A 125 -17.15 20.70 13.55
CA VAL A 125 -17.19 21.21 14.93
C VAL A 125 -15.80 21.22 15.55
N GLN A 126 -15.51 22.24 16.35
CA GLN A 126 -14.26 22.38 17.08
C GLN A 126 -14.53 22.73 18.54
N PHE A 127 -13.81 22.07 19.45
CA PHE A 127 -13.90 22.26 20.89
C PHE A 127 -12.56 22.76 21.43
N GLY A 128 -12.54 24.03 21.84
CA GLY A 128 -11.35 24.75 22.29
C GLY A 128 -10.48 25.30 21.15
N VAL A 129 -9.32 25.81 21.54
CA VAL A 129 -8.26 26.31 20.67
C VAL A 129 -6.93 25.78 21.17
N ASP A 130 -5.90 25.79 20.32
CA ASP A 130 -4.58 25.30 20.67
C ASP A 130 -3.91 26.24 21.69
N VAL A 131 -3.25 25.66 22.71
CA VAL A 131 -2.61 26.42 23.79
C VAL A 131 -1.16 25.97 23.97
N MET A 132 -0.22 26.93 23.92
CA MET A 132 1.18 26.72 24.28
C MET A 132 1.39 26.88 25.79
N GLU A 133 2.14 25.96 26.40
CA GLU A 133 2.50 26.04 27.83
C GLU A 133 3.93 26.60 27.99
N ASN A 134 4.02 27.90 28.30
CA ASN A 134 5.27 28.69 28.35
C ASN A 134 6.41 28.09 29.19
N SER A 135 6.12 27.21 30.15
CA SER A 135 7.11 26.57 31.00
C SER A 135 7.78 25.34 30.37
N ARG A 136 7.28 24.83 29.23
CA ARG A 136 7.76 23.58 28.59
C ARG A 136 7.78 23.59 27.06
N LYS A 137 7.39 24.70 26.41
CA LYS A 137 7.14 24.80 24.94
C LYS A 137 6.10 23.84 24.35
N VAL A 138 5.44 23.00 25.16
CA VAL A 138 4.46 22.02 24.67
C VAL A 138 3.18 22.73 24.17
N THR A 139 2.80 22.44 22.92
CA THR A 139 1.48 22.74 22.37
C THR A 139 0.46 21.69 22.81
N HIS A 140 -0.73 22.15 23.20
CA HIS A 140 -1.88 21.30 23.46
C HIS A 140 -2.98 21.61 22.45
N GLY A 141 -3.12 20.74 21.45
CA GLY A 141 -4.10 20.90 20.36
C GLY A 141 -5.55 20.72 20.81
N CYS A 142 -6.46 21.39 20.12
CA CYS A 142 -7.92 21.28 20.28
C CYS A 142 -8.52 20.06 19.58
N ILE A 143 -9.80 19.76 19.85
CA ILE A 143 -10.53 18.68 19.17
C ILE A 143 -11.28 19.27 17.97
N VAL A 144 -11.05 18.75 16.77
CA VAL A 144 -11.73 19.14 15.52
C VAL A 144 -12.32 17.90 14.85
N ALA A 145 -13.63 17.92 14.59
CA ALA A 145 -14.37 16.78 14.10
C ALA A 145 -15.34 17.14 12.97
N THR A 146 -15.53 16.23 12.01
CA THR A 146 -16.68 16.29 11.09
C THR A 146 -17.84 15.53 11.72
N LEU A 147 -19.03 16.14 11.76
CA LEU A 147 -20.26 15.45 12.16
C LEU A 147 -20.83 14.64 11.00
N LYS A 148 -21.24 13.39 11.26
CA LYS A 148 -22.29 12.70 10.49
C LYS A 148 -23.49 12.44 11.39
N LEU A 149 -24.67 12.86 10.97
CA LEU A 149 -25.88 12.85 11.80
C LEU A 149 -26.94 11.96 11.16
N TYR A 150 -27.49 11.00 11.90
CA TYR A 150 -28.49 10.05 11.42
C TYR A 150 -29.78 10.18 12.23
N LEU A 151 -30.89 10.33 11.51
CA LEU A 151 -32.23 10.42 12.08
C LEU A 151 -32.66 9.07 12.69
N PRO A 152 -33.71 9.05 13.54
CA PRO A 152 -34.27 7.80 14.09
C PRO A 152 -34.80 6.81 13.05
N ASP A 153 -34.93 7.18 11.78
CA ASP A 153 -35.30 6.27 10.68
C ASP A 153 -34.07 5.66 9.97
N GLY A 154 -32.87 5.89 10.51
CA GLY A 154 -31.60 5.40 9.98
C GLY A 154 -31.02 6.22 8.81
N LYS A 155 -31.74 7.21 8.28
CA LYS A 155 -31.25 8.04 7.18
C LYS A 155 -30.31 9.13 7.68
N GLU A 156 -29.31 9.47 6.87
CA GLU A 156 -28.46 10.63 7.14
C GLU A 156 -29.27 11.93 7.04
N ALA A 157 -29.09 12.82 8.00
CA ALA A 157 -29.73 14.13 8.05
C ALA A 157 -29.22 15.01 6.91
N LYS A 158 -30.08 15.86 6.36
CA LYS A 158 -29.72 16.76 5.24
C LYS A 158 -28.49 17.60 5.58
N ALA A 159 -27.57 17.70 4.64
CA ALA A 159 -26.38 18.53 4.78
C ALA A 159 -26.72 20.03 4.77
N SER A 160 -25.85 20.83 5.41
CA SER A 160 -25.92 22.30 5.39
C SER A 160 -25.92 22.84 3.96
N PRO A 161 -26.79 23.80 3.59
CA PRO A 161 -26.72 24.52 2.31
C PRO A 161 -25.37 25.21 2.08
N SER A 162 -24.64 25.50 3.16
CA SER A 162 -23.30 26.09 3.20
C SER A 162 -22.20 25.25 2.53
N THR A 163 -22.45 23.97 2.24
CA THR A 163 -21.41 23.00 1.84
C THR A 163 -21.76 22.24 0.55
N SER A 164 -22.77 22.69 -0.21
CA SER A 164 -23.23 22.01 -1.43
C SER A 164 -22.41 22.33 -2.69
N VAL A 165 -21.09 22.23 -2.57
CA VAL A 165 -20.09 22.08 -3.65
C VAL A 165 -19.03 21.12 -3.09
N ILE A 166 -18.85 19.89 -3.58
CA ILE A 166 -18.93 19.41 -4.97
C ILE A 166 -19.75 18.12 -5.07
N SER A 167 -20.81 18.08 -5.90
CA SER A 167 -21.36 16.85 -6.54
C SER A 167 -22.51 17.13 -7.53
N SER A 168 -22.21 17.82 -8.63
CA SER A 168 -23.05 17.81 -9.84
C SER A 168 -22.24 18.25 -11.05
N VAL A 169 -22.21 17.46 -12.12
CA VAL A 169 -21.62 17.86 -13.41
C VAL A 169 -22.57 18.83 -14.09
N GLY A 170 -22.38 20.12 -13.82
CA GLY A 170 -22.99 21.24 -14.52
C GLY A 170 -21.89 22.16 -15.03
N MET A 171 -21.95 22.53 -16.31
CA MET A 171 -21.05 23.55 -16.85
C MET A 171 -21.37 24.89 -16.19
N VAL A 172 -20.41 25.44 -15.44
CA VAL A 172 -20.52 26.81 -14.89
C VAL A 172 -20.64 27.78 -16.08
N PRO A 173 -21.66 28.66 -16.11
CA PRO A 173 -21.79 29.67 -17.15
C PRO A 173 -20.52 30.50 -17.27
N LEU A 174 -20.07 30.76 -18.51
CA LEU A 174 -18.85 31.51 -18.78
C LEU A 174 -18.90 32.93 -18.18
N GLU A 175 -20.10 33.50 -18.08
CA GLU A 175 -20.36 34.82 -17.51
C GLU A 175 -20.20 34.82 -15.97
N ASP A 176 -20.69 33.79 -15.26
CA ASP A 176 -20.43 33.59 -13.83
C ASP A 176 -18.93 33.39 -13.56
N LEU A 177 -18.25 32.63 -14.42
CA LEU A 177 -16.80 32.40 -14.33
C LEU A 177 -16.00 33.69 -14.54
N TYR A 178 -16.44 34.54 -15.48
CA TYR A 178 -15.82 35.84 -15.76
C TYR A 178 -16.07 36.83 -14.62
N GLN A 179 -17.28 36.88 -14.07
CA GLN A 179 -17.63 37.74 -12.93
C GLN A 179 -16.92 37.29 -11.64
N LEU A 180 -16.74 35.98 -11.43
CA LEU A 180 -15.90 35.45 -10.35
C LEU A 180 -14.44 35.87 -10.52
N ASN A 181 -13.88 35.76 -11.73
CA ASN A 181 -12.53 36.24 -12.04
C ASN A 181 -12.39 37.75 -11.78
N GLN A 182 -13.38 38.56 -12.17
CA GLN A 182 -13.40 40.00 -11.87
C GLN A 182 -13.41 40.29 -10.36
N TYR A 183 -14.23 39.59 -9.56
CA TYR A 183 -14.21 39.76 -8.10
C TYR A 183 -12.89 39.30 -7.47
N LEU A 184 -12.25 38.26 -8.01
CA LEU A 184 -10.96 37.76 -7.55
C LEU A 184 -9.82 38.74 -7.88
N GLN A 185 -9.84 39.35 -9.08
CA GLN A 185 -8.96 40.45 -9.47
C GLN A 185 -9.13 41.67 -8.56
N GLU A 186 -10.38 42.10 -8.28
CA GLU A 186 -10.62 43.22 -7.36
C GLU A 186 -10.21 42.90 -5.92
N ALA A 187 -10.40 41.65 -5.46
CA ALA A 187 -9.97 41.22 -4.13
C ALA A 187 -8.44 41.30 -4.00
N LEU A 188 -7.71 40.76 -4.98
CA LEU A 188 -6.25 40.83 -5.04
C LEU A 188 -5.72 42.28 -5.05
N GLN A 189 -6.36 43.18 -5.80
CA GLN A 189 -6.00 44.61 -5.80
C GLN A 189 -6.28 45.29 -4.45
N ARG A 190 -7.37 44.93 -3.77
CA ARG A 190 -7.68 45.43 -2.42
C ARG A 190 -6.70 44.90 -1.37
N GLU A 191 -6.28 43.64 -1.50
CA GLU A 191 -5.28 42.99 -0.65
C GLU A 191 -3.91 43.68 -0.80
N GLN A 192 -3.39 43.81 -2.03
CA GLN A 192 -2.15 44.55 -2.30
C GLN A 192 -2.19 46.00 -1.79
N LEU A 193 -3.34 46.68 -1.88
CA LEU A 193 -3.50 48.03 -1.32
C LEU A 193 -3.47 48.04 0.22
N LEU A 194 -3.98 46.99 0.88
CA LEU A 194 -3.91 46.83 2.33
C LEU A 194 -2.49 46.48 2.79
N GLU A 195 -1.77 45.60 2.09
CA GLU A 195 -0.36 45.30 2.36
C GLU A 195 0.52 46.55 2.26
N ASN A 196 0.36 47.34 1.19
CA ASN A 196 1.10 48.60 1.02
C ASN A 196 0.79 49.63 2.12
N LYS A 197 -0.46 49.68 2.60
CA LYS A 197 -0.84 50.49 3.77
C LYS A 197 -0.23 49.96 5.07
N LEU A 198 -0.25 48.63 5.27
CA LEU A 198 0.33 47.97 6.44
C LEU A 198 1.85 48.24 6.53
N ALA A 199 2.58 48.03 5.42
CA ALA A 199 4.02 48.30 5.34
C ALA A 199 4.36 49.78 5.57
N THR A 200 3.49 50.70 5.11
CA THR A 200 3.63 52.14 5.37
C THR A 200 3.39 52.48 6.85
N LEU A 201 2.38 51.88 7.48
CA LEU A 201 2.10 52.05 8.91
C LEU A 201 3.21 51.45 9.79
N GLN A 202 3.72 50.26 9.45
CA GLN A 202 4.87 49.64 10.12
C GLN A 202 6.10 50.56 10.06
N ARG A 203 6.41 51.14 8.89
CA ARG A 203 7.50 52.10 8.71
C ARG A 203 7.30 53.38 9.54
N LEU A 204 6.08 53.90 9.63
CA LEU A 204 5.74 55.07 10.46
C LEU A 204 5.87 54.77 11.96
N VAL A 205 5.41 53.61 12.42
CA VAL A 205 5.56 53.14 13.81
C VAL A 205 7.03 52.99 14.16
N GLU A 206 7.83 52.36 13.29
CA GLU A 206 9.27 52.19 13.52
C GLU A 206 10.02 53.53 13.51
N THR A 207 9.69 54.44 12.60
CA THR A 207 10.28 55.80 12.59
C THR A 207 9.93 56.57 13.88
N THR A 208 8.71 56.40 14.38
CA THR A 208 8.24 57.02 15.63
C THR A 208 8.90 56.40 16.85
N ARG A 209 9.13 55.07 16.85
CA ARG A 209 9.89 54.36 17.89
C ARG A 209 11.34 54.87 17.93
N GLN A 210 12.01 54.97 16.78
CA GLN A 210 13.37 55.48 16.70
C GLN A 210 13.47 56.95 17.15
N ALA A 211 12.52 57.80 16.77
CA ALA A 211 12.45 59.19 17.24
C ALA A 211 12.22 59.29 18.76
N SER A 212 11.35 58.43 19.32
CA SER A 212 11.16 58.27 20.76
C SER A 212 12.45 57.84 21.45
N ASP A 213 13.11 56.77 20.99
CA ASP A 213 14.34 56.23 21.57
C ASP A 213 15.50 57.24 21.54
N LEU A 214 15.55 58.13 20.53
CA LEU A 214 16.47 59.26 20.47
C LEU A 214 16.10 60.36 21.46
N GLY A 215 14.82 60.68 21.63
CA GLY A 215 14.32 61.62 22.64
C GLY A 215 14.62 61.17 24.07
N TRP A 216 14.39 59.89 24.39
CA TRP A 216 14.74 59.31 25.70
C TRP A 216 16.25 59.39 25.98
N LYS A 217 17.11 59.13 24.97
CA LYS A 217 18.56 59.30 25.11
C LYS A 217 18.94 60.75 25.36
N ALA A 218 18.38 61.69 24.60
CA ALA A 218 18.63 63.12 24.78
C ALA A 218 18.26 63.61 26.19
N LEU A 219 17.13 63.15 26.74
CA LEU A 219 16.72 63.46 28.13
C LEU A 219 17.68 62.87 29.18
N ILE A 220 18.20 61.66 28.96
CA ILE A 220 19.20 61.04 29.85
C ILE A 220 20.55 61.78 29.78
N ASP A 221 20.96 62.21 28.59
CA ASP A 221 22.17 63.02 28.42
C ASP A 221 22.00 64.45 28.98
N GLU A 222 20.79 65.03 28.94
CA GLU A 222 20.46 66.31 29.59
C GLU A 222 20.52 66.21 31.13
N ASP A 223 19.88 65.19 31.73
CA ASP A 223 19.95 64.94 33.19
C ASP A 223 21.39 64.69 33.67
N ARG A 224 22.18 63.98 32.86
CA ARG A 224 23.61 63.77 33.09
C ARG A 224 24.43 65.06 32.98
N LEU A 225 24.07 65.97 32.07
CA LEU A 225 24.69 67.29 31.94
C LEU A 225 24.30 68.20 33.12
N LEU A 226 23.04 68.20 33.55
CA LEU A 226 22.57 68.93 34.73
C LEU A 226 23.30 68.46 36.00
N SER A 227 23.36 67.14 36.22
CA SER A 227 24.16 66.52 37.29
C SER A 227 25.63 66.94 37.23
N ARG A 228 26.20 67.08 36.02
CA ARG A 228 27.59 67.53 35.85
C ARG A 228 27.77 69.02 36.14
N VAL A 229 26.79 69.86 35.80
CA VAL A 229 26.77 71.30 36.16
C VAL A 229 26.69 71.45 37.66
N GLU A 230 25.78 70.78 38.35
CA GLU A 230 25.67 70.81 39.82
C GLU A 230 26.99 70.42 40.51
N ILE A 231 27.67 69.36 40.03
CA ILE A 231 28.99 68.96 40.54
C ILE A 231 30.03 70.07 40.31
N LEU A 232 30.03 70.73 39.15
CA LEU A 232 30.98 71.81 38.83
C LEU A 232 30.71 73.08 39.65
N GLU A 233 29.44 73.44 39.86
CA GLU A 233 29.04 74.57 40.72
C GLU A 233 29.43 74.32 42.18
N ASN A 234 29.18 73.12 42.70
CA ASN A 234 29.63 72.72 44.04
C ASN A 234 31.16 72.73 44.17
N GLN A 235 31.89 72.25 43.16
CA GLN A 235 33.36 72.31 43.12
C GLN A 235 33.84 73.77 43.14
N LEU A 236 33.27 74.65 42.31
CA LEU A 236 33.61 76.08 42.24
C LEU A 236 33.28 76.80 43.57
N GLN A 237 32.16 76.48 44.20
CA GLN A 237 31.80 76.99 45.52
C GLN A 237 32.78 76.52 46.62
N MET A 238 33.26 75.27 46.55
CA MET A 238 34.27 74.75 47.48
C MET A 238 35.63 75.42 47.28
N TYR A 239 36.08 75.61 46.04
CA TYR A 239 37.33 76.32 45.75
C TYR A 239 37.30 77.79 46.20
N SER A 240 36.14 78.47 46.12
CA SER A 240 36.02 79.87 46.57
C SER A 240 36.09 80.05 48.10
N LYS A 241 35.92 79.00 48.90
CA LYS A 241 35.82 79.04 50.37
C LYS A 241 37.11 78.59 51.10
N ASN A 242 38.27 78.93 50.55
CA ASN A 242 39.62 78.61 51.02
C ASN A 242 40.11 77.18 50.75
N PHE A 243 40.53 76.91 49.50
CA PHE A 243 41.45 75.81 49.22
C PHE A 243 42.91 76.23 49.49
N ALA A 244 43.56 75.59 50.45
CA ALA A 244 45.01 75.68 50.62
C ALA A 244 45.71 74.87 49.52
N GLU A 245 46.85 75.35 49.02
CA GLU A 245 47.52 74.78 47.84
C GLU A 245 47.86 73.29 48.03
N ASP A 246 48.29 72.87 49.22
CA ASP A 246 48.61 71.47 49.52
C ASP A 246 47.39 70.54 49.49
N LYS A 247 46.19 71.03 49.86
CA LYS A 247 44.95 70.24 49.66
C LYS A 247 44.66 70.07 48.18
N LEU A 248 44.91 71.09 47.37
CA LEU A 248 44.70 71.05 45.93
C LEU A 248 45.68 70.09 45.25
N ARG A 249 46.95 70.06 45.70
CA ARG A 249 47.97 69.07 45.29
C ARG A 249 47.61 67.64 45.71
N GLU A 250 47.01 67.45 46.88
CA GLU A 250 46.61 66.13 47.37
C GLU A 250 45.42 65.56 46.58
N GLU A 251 44.37 66.36 46.34
CA GLU A 251 43.26 65.94 45.47
C GLU A 251 43.72 65.72 44.01
N LEU A 252 44.68 66.51 43.51
CA LEU A 252 45.28 66.27 42.18
C LEU A 252 46.01 64.91 42.13
N ARG A 253 46.70 64.51 43.21
CA ARG A 253 47.35 63.19 43.28
C ARG A 253 46.32 62.07 43.26
N LYS A 254 45.28 62.14 44.08
CA LYS A 254 44.17 61.16 44.09
C LYS A 254 43.54 61.02 42.71
N LEU A 255 43.16 62.13 42.07
CA LEU A 255 42.57 62.11 40.73
C LEU A 255 43.50 61.50 39.67
N GLN A 256 44.82 61.59 39.85
CA GLN A 256 45.80 60.95 38.97
C GLN A 256 46.01 59.46 39.28
N GLU A 257 45.91 59.04 40.54
CA GLU A 257 45.89 57.64 40.97
C GLU A 257 44.59 56.95 40.51
N ASP A 258 43.43 57.56 40.74
CA ASP A 258 42.11 57.10 40.26
C ASP A 258 42.12 56.96 38.74
N LYS A 259 42.61 57.97 38.00
CA LYS A 259 42.76 57.91 36.55
C LYS A 259 43.63 56.73 36.11
N CYS A 260 44.70 56.42 36.84
CA CYS A 260 45.56 55.27 36.56
C CYS A 260 44.81 53.95 36.80
N GLN A 261 44.06 53.84 37.90
CA GLN A 261 43.25 52.67 38.23
C GLN A 261 42.12 52.43 37.20
N TYR A 262 41.38 53.47 36.82
CA TYR A 262 40.36 53.40 35.77
C TYR A 262 40.97 53.04 34.41
N GLN A 263 42.13 53.59 34.05
CA GLN A 263 42.82 53.25 32.80
C GLN A 263 43.35 51.80 32.80
N GLY A 264 43.84 51.30 33.94
CA GLY A 264 44.27 49.91 34.11
C GLY A 264 43.11 48.93 33.97
N THR A 265 42.08 49.09 34.79
CA THR A 265 40.88 48.23 34.80
C THR A 265 40.13 48.25 33.46
N ALA A 266 40.01 49.40 32.79
CA ALA A 266 39.42 49.48 31.45
C ALA A 266 40.27 48.77 30.38
N LYS A 267 41.61 48.83 30.49
CA LYS A 267 42.52 48.10 29.58
C LYS A 267 42.46 46.59 29.80
N GLU A 268 42.25 46.15 31.03
CA GLU A 268 42.12 44.73 31.38
C GLU A 268 40.75 44.16 30.97
N SER A 269 39.66 44.90 31.16
CA SER A 269 38.34 44.48 30.68
C SER A 269 38.25 44.42 29.15
N LEU A 270 38.86 45.39 28.44
CA LEU A 270 38.99 45.34 26.98
C LEU A 270 39.84 44.16 26.49
N ARG A 271 40.92 43.81 27.21
CA ARG A 271 41.72 42.60 26.91
C ARG A 271 40.92 41.32 27.11
N LYS A 272 40.15 41.22 28.20
CA LYS A 272 39.29 40.06 28.48
C LYS A 272 38.21 39.90 27.41
N MET A 273 37.52 40.99 27.06
CA MET A 273 36.52 41.01 25.98
C MET A 273 37.11 40.63 24.62
N LEU A 274 38.33 41.07 24.30
CA LEU A 274 39.02 40.69 23.06
C LEU A 274 39.37 39.20 23.04
N GLN A 275 39.85 38.64 24.16
CA GLN A 275 40.13 37.21 24.30
C GLN A 275 38.85 36.38 24.13
N GLU A 276 37.78 36.74 24.84
CA GLU A 276 36.46 36.10 24.74
C GLU A 276 35.91 36.15 23.30
N LYS A 277 36.11 37.29 22.59
CA LYS A 277 35.74 37.41 21.18
C LYS A 277 36.57 36.49 20.28
N LEU A 278 37.89 36.38 20.49
CA LEU A 278 38.75 35.50 19.69
C LEU A 278 38.38 34.03 19.88
N GLU A 279 38.12 33.61 21.12
CA GLU A 279 37.64 32.25 21.43
C GLU A 279 36.25 31.96 20.84
N ALA A 280 35.36 32.95 20.81
CA ALA A 280 34.04 32.82 20.17
C ALA A 280 34.16 32.70 18.64
N VAL A 281 35.03 33.49 18.00
CA VAL A 281 35.28 33.42 16.55
C VAL A 281 35.92 32.08 16.16
N GLN A 282 36.86 31.57 16.96
CA GLN A 282 37.46 30.25 16.68
C GLN A 282 36.41 29.13 16.77
N LYS A 283 35.60 29.10 17.84
CA LYS A 283 34.50 28.13 17.99
C LYS A 283 33.47 28.23 16.87
N MET A 284 33.20 29.44 16.36
CA MET A 284 32.33 29.64 15.20
C MET A 284 32.91 28.99 13.94
N GLN A 285 34.21 29.16 13.67
CA GLN A 285 34.89 28.54 12.53
C GLN A 285 34.98 27.01 12.63
N ASP A 286 35.19 26.48 13.84
CA ASP A 286 35.16 25.04 14.09
C ASP A 286 33.75 24.47 13.82
N LEU A 287 32.68 25.17 14.24
CA LEU A 287 31.28 24.80 13.99
C LEU A 287 30.85 24.96 12.52
N GLU A 288 31.29 26.02 11.84
CA GLU A 288 31.07 26.21 10.38
C GLU A 288 31.65 25.03 9.58
N ARG A 289 32.80 24.51 10.03
CA ARG A 289 33.45 23.36 9.40
C ARG A 289 32.76 22.03 9.70
N THR A 290 32.30 21.77 10.92
CA THR A 290 31.55 20.54 11.23
C THR A 290 30.17 20.54 10.57
N LEU A 291 29.53 21.71 10.47
CA LEU A 291 28.30 21.87 9.69
C LEU A 291 28.54 21.54 8.20
N SER A 292 29.57 22.11 7.56
CA SER A 292 29.86 21.81 6.16
C SER A 292 30.13 20.32 5.90
N ASN A 293 30.85 19.63 6.81
CA ASN A 293 31.08 18.19 6.69
C ASN A 293 29.75 17.40 6.77
N THR A 294 28.92 17.69 7.77
CA THR A 294 27.65 16.98 7.97
C THR A 294 26.65 17.31 6.86
N GLU A 295 26.67 18.51 6.27
CA GLU A 295 25.86 18.85 5.09
C GLU A 295 26.26 18.01 3.85
N ASP A 296 27.57 17.80 3.62
CA ASP A 296 28.08 16.93 2.55
C ASP A 296 27.73 15.45 2.79
N GLU A 297 27.87 14.94 4.02
CA GLU A 297 27.51 13.58 4.40
C GLU A 297 25.99 13.33 4.22
N CYS A 298 25.16 14.25 4.70
CA CYS A 298 23.71 14.23 4.51
C CYS A 298 23.31 14.42 3.03
N ALA A 299 24.14 15.00 2.17
CA ALA A 299 23.89 15.08 0.73
C ALA A 299 24.20 13.74 0.04
N HIS A 300 25.32 13.09 0.41
CA HIS A 300 25.70 11.79 -0.12
C HIS A 300 24.71 10.68 0.26
N LEU A 301 24.26 10.64 1.52
CA LEU A 301 23.27 9.66 1.97
C LEU A 301 21.92 9.80 1.24
N LYS A 302 21.47 11.04 0.94
CA LYS A 302 20.26 11.27 0.12
C LYS A 302 20.45 10.73 -1.30
N GLU A 303 21.57 11.04 -1.94
CA GLU A 303 21.89 10.58 -3.30
C GLU A 303 21.93 9.04 -3.39
N LEU A 304 22.46 8.38 -2.36
CA LEU A 304 22.48 6.92 -2.27
C LEU A 304 21.07 6.33 -2.03
N CYS A 305 20.27 6.95 -1.16
CA CYS A 305 18.90 6.56 -0.90
C CYS A 305 18.01 6.72 -2.14
N GLU A 306 18.12 7.84 -2.87
CA GLU A 306 17.41 8.08 -4.13
C GLU A 306 17.78 7.05 -5.21
N ARG A 307 19.07 6.70 -5.33
CA ARG A 307 19.54 5.62 -6.22
C ARG A 307 18.93 4.27 -5.85
N SER A 308 19.05 3.83 -4.60
CA SER A 308 18.49 2.54 -4.17
C SER A 308 16.96 2.49 -4.29
N GLN A 309 16.26 3.62 -4.10
CA GLN A 309 14.82 3.70 -4.34
C GLN A 309 14.47 3.60 -5.83
N GLN A 310 15.35 4.06 -6.74
CA GLN A 310 15.16 3.84 -8.18
C GLN A 310 15.49 2.40 -8.59
N ASP A 311 16.58 1.82 -8.10
CA ASP A 311 16.94 0.42 -8.34
C ASP A 311 15.81 -0.53 -7.92
N LEU A 312 15.17 -0.25 -6.76
CA LEU A 312 14.01 -1.00 -6.28
C LEU A 312 12.79 -0.87 -7.20
N LYS A 313 12.47 0.33 -7.70
CA LYS A 313 11.36 0.52 -8.68
C LYS A 313 11.63 -0.26 -9.97
N ASP A 314 12.84 -0.15 -10.50
CA ASP A 314 13.27 -0.84 -11.71
C ASP A 314 13.28 -2.36 -11.54
N LEU A 315 13.57 -2.87 -10.34
CA LEU A 315 13.51 -4.30 -10.02
C LEU A 315 12.08 -4.79 -9.79
N ALA A 316 11.23 -4.01 -9.11
CA ALA A 316 9.81 -4.32 -8.93
C ALA A 316 9.06 -4.38 -10.28
N LEU A 317 9.38 -3.49 -11.23
CA LEU A 317 8.87 -3.56 -12.60
C LEU A 317 9.29 -4.87 -13.30
N LYS A 318 10.57 -5.25 -13.21
CA LYS A 318 11.06 -6.53 -13.77
C LYS A 318 10.38 -7.74 -13.12
N TYR A 319 10.19 -7.71 -11.81
CA TYR A 319 9.49 -8.76 -11.06
C TYR A 319 8.03 -8.89 -11.50
N SER A 320 7.30 -7.78 -11.66
CA SER A 320 5.92 -7.81 -12.15
C SER A 320 5.77 -8.37 -13.58
N LEU A 321 6.76 -8.10 -14.45
CA LEU A 321 6.81 -8.67 -15.80
C LEU A 321 7.13 -10.17 -15.79
N GLN A 322 7.95 -10.65 -14.85
CA GLN A 322 8.24 -12.08 -14.69
C GLN A 322 7.05 -12.84 -14.10
N LEU A 323 6.35 -12.27 -13.11
CA LEU A 323 5.08 -12.81 -12.62
C LEU A 323 4.08 -13.02 -13.76
N GLN A 324 3.87 -11.99 -14.61
CA GLN A 324 3.01 -12.13 -15.79
C GLN A 324 3.51 -13.22 -16.75
N LYS A 325 4.82 -13.34 -16.97
CA LYS A 325 5.41 -14.39 -17.81
C LYS A 325 5.17 -15.79 -17.23
N VAL A 326 5.26 -15.96 -15.91
CA VAL A 326 5.00 -17.22 -15.19
C VAL A 326 3.51 -17.58 -15.26
N GLU A 327 2.60 -16.61 -15.13
CA GLU A 327 1.16 -16.81 -15.34
C GLU A 327 0.86 -17.23 -16.79
N ASP A 328 1.39 -16.51 -17.78
CA ASP A 328 1.31 -16.81 -19.21
C ASP A 328 1.82 -18.21 -19.57
N LEU A 329 2.94 -18.64 -18.97
CA LEU A 329 3.52 -19.97 -19.18
C LEU A 329 2.72 -21.05 -18.45
N THR A 330 2.19 -20.78 -17.26
CA THR A 330 1.35 -21.73 -16.51
C THR A 330 0.04 -22.00 -17.27
N SER A 331 -0.60 -20.97 -17.83
CA SER A 331 -1.81 -21.14 -18.65
C SER A 331 -1.54 -21.96 -19.92
N LYS A 332 -0.43 -21.67 -20.63
CA LYS A 332 -0.04 -22.43 -21.83
C LYS A 332 0.32 -23.87 -21.50
N LEU A 333 1.04 -24.10 -20.41
CA LEU A 333 1.37 -25.44 -19.94
C LEU A 333 0.09 -26.23 -19.67
N GLN A 334 -0.86 -25.68 -18.91
CA GLN A 334 -2.14 -26.33 -18.63
C GLN A 334 -2.93 -26.64 -19.92
N GLU A 335 -3.02 -25.70 -20.87
CA GLU A 335 -3.63 -25.96 -22.18
C GLU A 335 -2.95 -27.12 -22.93
N THR A 336 -1.61 -27.21 -22.89
CA THR A 336 -0.88 -28.32 -23.51
C THR A 336 -0.96 -29.64 -22.75
N GLU A 337 -1.10 -29.62 -21.42
CA GLU A 337 -1.35 -30.82 -20.61
C GLU A 337 -2.74 -31.40 -20.87
N ASP A 338 -3.76 -30.56 -20.96
CA ASP A 338 -5.12 -30.99 -21.27
C ASP A 338 -5.19 -31.54 -22.71
N GLN A 339 -4.61 -30.85 -23.69
CA GLN A 339 -4.45 -31.37 -25.07
C GLN A 339 -3.65 -32.68 -25.11
N HIS A 340 -2.56 -32.78 -24.33
CA HIS A 340 -1.76 -33.99 -24.27
C HIS A 340 -2.55 -35.15 -23.66
N ARG A 341 -3.40 -34.90 -22.66
CA ARG A 341 -4.29 -35.90 -22.07
C ARG A 341 -5.31 -36.42 -23.09
N GLU A 342 -5.95 -35.55 -23.85
CA GLU A 342 -6.85 -35.94 -24.95
C GLU A 342 -6.12 -36.77 -26.04
N VAL A 343 -4.87 -36.41 -26.35
CA VAL A 343 -4.02 -37.17 -27.28
C VAL A 343 -3.64 -38.54 -26.71
N CYS A 344 -3.27 -38.63 -25.43
CA CYS A 344 -3.00 -39.90 -24.75
C CYS A 344 -4.22 -40.82 -24.74
N GLU A 345 -5.37 -40.33 -24.31
CA GLU A 345 -6.61 -41.13 -24.23
C GLU A 345 -7.03 -41.66 -25.61
N ARG A 346 -6.88 -40.85 -26.67
CA ARG A 346 -7.15 -41.27 -28.05
C ARG A 346 -6.13 -42.29 -28.55
N LEU A 347 -4.83 -42.01 -28.42
CA LEU A 347 -3.77 -42.91 -28.91
C LEU A 347 -3.75 -44.24 -28.13
N GLU A 348 -4.16 -44.25 -26.86
CA GLU A 348 -4.28 -45.49 -26.09
C GLU A 348 -5.50 -46.33 -26.51
N GLN A 349 -6.61 -45.70 -26.90
CA GLN A 349 -7.75 -46.38 -27.54
C GLN A 349 -7.36 -46.95 -28.92
N GLU A 350 -6.75 -46.14 -29.78
CA GLU A 350 -6.25 -46.58 -31.10
C GLU A 350 -5.23 -47.73 -30.97
N LYS A 351 -4.33 -47.65 -29.98
CA LYS A 351 -3.35 -48.71 -29.66
C LYS A 351 -4.03 -50.00 -29.21
N GLN A 352 -5.08 -49.95 -28.39
CA GLN A 352 -5.84 -51.13 -27.98
C GLN A 352 -6.55 -51.78 -29.18
N GLU A 353 -7.18 -50.98 -30.07
CA GLU A 353 -7.79 -51.50 -31.30
C GLU A 353 -6.76 -52.12 -32.25
N LEU A 354 -5.63 -51.44 -32.49
CA LEU A 354 -4.57 -51.94 -33.37
C LEU A 354 -3.93 -53.22 -32.80
N GLN A 355 -3.75 -53.32 -31.48
CA GLN A 355 -3.26 -54.54 -30.84
C GLN A 355 -4.24 -55.70 -30.96
N ALA A 356 -5.56 -55.46 -30.78
CA ALA A 356 -6.58 -56.47 -30.97
C ALA A 356 -6.60 -57.02 -32.41
N ARG A 357 -6.61 -56.13 -33.42
CA ARG A 357 -6.56 -56.51 -34.85
C ARG A 357 -5.25 -57.22 -35.22
N LEU A 358 -4.12 -56.77 -34.66
CA LEU A 358 -2.82 -57.43 -34.87
C LEU A 358 -2.80 -58.84 -34.27
N GLN A 359 -3.44 -59.06 -33.12
CA GLN A 359 -3.56 -60.39 -32.54
C GLN A 359 -4.49 -61.30 -33.36
N GLU A 360 -5.65 -60.79 -33.80
CA GLU A 360 -6.58 -61.51 -34.70
C GLU A 360 -5.87 -61.96 -35.99
N GLN A 361 -5.11 -61.06 -36.63
CA GLN A 361 -4.33 -61.38 -37.83
C GLN A 361 -3.18 -62.36 -37.56
N LEU A 362 -2.49 -62.27 -36.41
CA LEU A 362 -1.48 -63.27 -36.02
C LEU A 362 -2.07 -64.66 -35.73
N GLU A 363 -3.32 -64.73 -35.25
CA GLU A 363 -4.05 -65.98 -35.07
C GLU A 363 -4.53 -66.55 -36.43
N ALA A 364 -4.94 -65.69 -37.36
CA ALA A 364 -5.23 -66.06 -38.75
C ALA A 364 -4.00 -66.55 -39.52
N GLU A 365 -2.85 -65.85 -39.42
CA GLU A 365 -1.58 -66.25 -40.03
C GLU A 365 -1.16 -67.64 -39.56
N ARG A 366 -1.21 -67.90 -38.25
CA ARG A 366 -0.92 -69.22 -37.66
C ARG A 366 -1.90 -70.30 -38.16
N ALA A 367 -3.19 -69.98 -38.28
CA ALA A 367 -4.19 -70.92 -38.79
C ALA A 367 -3.92 -71.27 -40.26
N LEU A 368 -3.51 -70.30 -41.09
CA LEU A 368 -3.10 -70.51 -42.48
C LEU A 368 -1.80 -71.31 -42.58
N GLN A 369 -0.81 -71.03 -41.72
CA GLN A 369 0.45 -71.80 -41.65
C GLN A 369 0.19 -73.27 -41.29
N LEU A 370 -0.56 -73.54 -40.22
CA LEU A 370 -0.93 -74.91 -39.82
C LEU A 370 -1.77 -75.62 -40.90
N ARG A 371 -2.58 -74.88 -41.66
CA ARG A 371 -3.34 -75.40 -42.80
C ARG A 371 -2.43 -75.75 -43.99
N LEU A 372 -1.43 -74.92 -44.27
CA LEU A 372 -0.40 -75.18 -45.29
C LEU A 372 0.47 -76.38 -44.90
N GLU A 373 0.93 -76.48 -43.65
CA GLU A 373 1.71 -77.62 -43.15
C GLU A 373 0.92 -78.93 -43.23
N ALA A 374 -0.36 -78.94 -42.84
CA ALA A 374 -1.21 -80.12 -42.95
C ALA A 374 -1.39 -80.57 -44.41
N LEU A 375 -1.65 -79.64 -45.33
CA LEU A 375 -1.80 -79.94 -46.76
C LEU A 375 -0.48 -80.31 -47.43
N GLN A 376 0.65 -79.76 -46.98
CA GLN A 376 1.98 -80.22 -47.38
C GLN A 376 2.22 -81.65 -46.91
N ALA A 377 1.85 -82.01 -45.67
CA ALA A 377 1.98 -83.37 -45.16
C ALA A 377 1.10 -84.38 -45.92
N ASP A 378 -0.16 -84.02 -46.23
CA ASP A 378 -1.05 -84.83 -47.06
C ASP A 378 -0.54 -84.96 -48.51
N GLY A 379 0.01 -83.88 -49.08
CA GLY A 379 0.71 -83.89 -50.37
C GLY A 379 1.93 -84.81 -50.37
N ASP A 380 2.78 -84.71 -49.35
CA ASP A 380 3.95 -85.56 -49.14
C ASP A 380 3.54 -87.04 -48.99
N MET A 381 2.44 -87.32 -48.28
CA MET A 381 1.92 -88.67 -48.08
C MET A 381 1.32 -89.27 -49.36
N THR A 382 0.53 -88.50 -50.11
CA THR A 382 -0.02 -88.94 -51.40
C THR A 382 1.07 -89.08 -52.46
N GLN A 383 2.08 -88.21 -52.47
CA GLN A 383 3.24 -88.32 -53.36
C GLN A 383 4.13 -89.53 -53.00
N LYS A 384 4.30 -89.87 -51.70
CA LYS A 384 4.96 -91.12 -51.26
C LYS A 384 4.15 -92.36 -51.64
N GLN A 385 2.82 -92.31 -51.55
CA GLN A 385 1.94 -93.40 -52.01
C GLN A 385 2.01 -93.58 -53.54
N LEU A 386 1.99 -92.49 -54.31
CA LEU A 386 2.17 -92.51 -55.77
C LEU A 386 3.56 -93.02 -56.17
N ALA A 387 4.63 -92.60 -55.50
CA ALA A 387 5.98 -93.11 -55.73
C ALA A 387 6.09 -94.62 -55.40
N ALA A 388 5.44 -95.08 -54.33
CA ALA A 388 5.36 -96.50 -54.01
C ALA A 388 4.59 -97.31 -55.07
N LEU A 389 3.45 -96.78 -55.56
CA LEU A 389 2.66 -97.40 -56.64
C LEU A 389 3.41 -97.41 -57.98
N GLN A 390 4.10 -96.31 -58.34
CA GLN A 390 4.95 -96.24 -59.52
C GLN A 390 6.13 -97.21 -59.43
N SER A 391 6.75 -97.36 -58.25
CA SER A 391 7.79 -98.36 -58.01
C SER A 391 7.25 -99.79 -58.12
N HIS A 392 6.00 -100.04 -57.68
CA HIS A 392 5.31 -101.32 -57.86
C HIS A 392 4.98 -101.62 -59.33
N LEU A 393 4.58 -100.61 -60.10
CA LEU A 393 4.38 -100.71 -61.55
C LEU A 393 5.70 -100.97 -62.30
N HIS A 394 6.79 -100.29 -61.89
CA HIS A 394 8.12 -100.49 -62.48
C HIS A 394 8.71 -101.86 -62.13
N ALA A 395 8.30 -102.46 -61.00
CA ALA A 395 8.60 -103.84 -60.62
C ALA A 395 7.76 -104.90 -61.39
N LEU A 396 6.76 -104.47 -62.18
CA LEU A 396 5.90 -105.34 -62.99
C LEU A 396 6.17 -105.22 -64.51
N GLN A 397 7.34 -104.73 -64.91
CA GLN A 397 7.86 -104.91 -66.27
C GLN A 397 8.79 -106.14 -66.34
N PRO A 398 8.31 -107.31 -66.77
CA PRO A 398 9.18 -108.31 -67.38
C PRO A 398 9.60 -107.84 -68.78
N ASN A 399 10.80 -108.23 -69.22
CA ASN A 399 11.17 -108.11 -70.64
C ASN A 399 10.21 -108.94 -71.50
N ASN A 400 9.77 -108.38 -72.63
CA ASN A 400 9.98 -108.95 -73.97
C ASN A 400 9.36 -108.06 -75.05
N ASP A 401 9.97 -108.05 -76.23
CA ASP A 401 9.39 -107.47 -77.45
C ASP A 401 8.15 -108.25 -77.91
N ILE A 402 7.25 -107.57 -78.67
CA ILE A 402 6.79 -107.98 -80.02
C ILE A 402 5.73 -106.99 -80.55
N ASP A 403 5.83 -106.66 -81.84
CA ASP A 403 4.83 -105.91 -82.60
C ASP A 403 3.45 -106.60 -82.61
N THR A 404 2.37 -105.83 -82.44
CA THR A 404 1.16 -106.02 -83.28
C THR A 404 0.23 -104.81 -83.26
N LYS A 405 -0.21 -104.37 -84.45
CA LYS A 405 -1.35 -103.45 -84.60
C LYS A 405 -2.66 -104.20 -84.43
N ILE A 406 -3.55 -103.72 -83.55
CA ILE A 406 -4.99 -103.96 -83.63
C ILE A 406 -5.71 -102.64 -83.32
N ASP A 407 -6.50 -102.13 -84.27
CA ASP A 407 -7.48 -101.07 -84.02
C ASP A 407 -8.68 -101.66 -83.28
N LEU A 408 -9.17 -100.98 -82.23
CA LEU A 408 -10.52 -101.19 -81.73
C LEU A 408 -11.13 -99.93 -81.12
N ASP A 409 -11.81 -99.17 -81.97
CA ASP A 409 -12.58 -97.98 -81.63
C ASP A 409 -13.87 -98.35 -80.86
N SER A 410 -13.80 -98.54 -79.53
CA SER A 410 -14.98 -98.74 -78.66
C SER A 410 -14.68 -98.69 -77.14
N PHE A 411 -14.51 -97.51 -76.53
CA PHE A 411 -14.99 -97.26 -75.14
C PHE A 411 -15.09 -95.76 -74.75
N LYS A 412 -15.96 -94.99 -75.42
CA LYS A 412 -16.32 -93.62 -74.99
C LYS A 412 -17.31 -93.63 -73.82
N SER A 413 -16.86 -93.85 -72.58
CA SER A 413 -17.73 -93.73 -71.39
C SER A 413 -17.04 -93.68 -70.00
N THR A 414 -15.88 -93.01 -69.84
CA THR A 414 -15.35 -92.65 -68.50
C THR A 414 -14.79 -91.22 -68.38
N ASP A 415 -15.43 -90.23 -69.01
CA ASP A 415 -15.20 -88.78 -68.74
C ASP A 415 -15.74 -88.32 -67.36
N SER A 416 -15.61 -89.20 -66.36
CA SER A 416 -16.09 -89.04 -64.98
C SER A 416 -15.02 -89.40 -63.94
N THR A 417 -13.83 -89.85 -64.35
CA THR A 417 -12.73 -90.20 -63.43
C THR A 417 -11.50 -89.33 -63.62
N ALA A 418 -11.12 -88.97 -64.86
CA ALA A 418 -10.08 -87.97 -65.11
C ALA A 418 -10.49 -86.60 -64.55
N THR A 419 -11.65 -86.10 -65.00
CA THR A 419 -12.35 -84.93 -64.45
C THR A 419 -12.53 -84.97 -62.94
N GLN A 420 -12.65 -86.15 -62.32
CA GLN A 420 -12.83 -86.27 -60.87
C GLN A 420 -11.51 -86.30 -60.09
N VAL A 421 -10.39 -86.63 -60.72
CA VAL A 421 -9.03 -86.37 -60.18
C VAL A 421 -8.69 -84.89 -60.33
N ASP A 422 -8.99 -84.28 -61.48
CA ASP A 422 -8.78 -82.85 -61.72
C ASP A 422 -9.62 -82.00 -60.74
N ILE A 423 -10.92 -82.30 -60.53
CA ILE A 423 -11.79 -81.65 -59.53
C ILE A 423 -11.37 -81.93 -58.07
N ILE A 424 -10.48 -82.89 -57.82
CA ILE A 424 -9.88 -83.11 -56.49
C ILE A 424 -8.61 -82.27 -56.33
N LEU A 425 -7.83 -82.06 -57.39
CA LEU A 425 -6.66 -81.16 -57.40
C LEU A 425 -7.09 -79.68 -57.38
N GLU A 426 -8.08 -79.31 -58.19
CA GLU A 426 -8.71 -77.98 -58.25
C GLU A 426 -9.42 -77.59 -56.92
N ARG A 427 -9.61 -78.55 -56.01
CA ARG A 427 -10.16 -78.32 -54.66
C ARG A 427 -9.14 -77.95 -53.60
N ILE A 428 -7.84 -77.97 -53.93
CA ILE A 428 -6.76 -77.56 -53.05
C ILE A 428 -5.80 -76.71 -53.89
N GLU A 429 -6.08 -75.41 -54.01
CA GLU A 429 -5.15 -74.45 -54.60
C GLU A 429 -4.22 -73.90 -53.51
N PRO A 430 -3.01 -74.47 -53.30
CA PRO A 430 -2.09 -73.99 -52.28
C PRO A 430 -1.57 -72.58 -52.60
N ASP A 431 -1.62 -72.16 -53.86
CA ASP A 431 -1.11 -70.85 -54.29
C ASP A 431 -2.06 -69.71 -53.86
N ASN A 432 -3.38 -69.85 -54.00
CA ASN A 432 -4.34 -68.90 -53.41
C ASN A 432 -4.18 -68.78 -51.89
N MET A 433 -3.80 -69.88 -51.22
CA MET A 433 -3.64 -69.89 -49.76
C MET A 433 -2.25 -69.39 -49.30
N LYS A 434 -1.22 -69.43 -50.16
CA LYS A 434 0.02 -68.67 -50.00
C LYS A 434 -0.20 -67.18 -50.25
N GLU A 435 -1.00 -66.81 -51.25
CA GLU A 435 -1.37 -65.43 -51.53
C GLU A 435 -2.15 -64.84 -50.35
N ALA A 436 -3.12 -65.58 -49.79
CA ALA A 436 -3.78 -65.23 -48.54
C ALA A 436 -2.79 -65.06 -47.37
N LEU A 437 -1.81 -65.95 -47.21
CA LEU A 437 -0.78 -65.83 -46.18
C LEU A 437 0.06 -64.55 -46.37
N GLN A 438 0.55 -64.28 -47.59
CA GLN A 438 1.32 -63.08 -47.90
C GLN A 438 0.50 -61.82 -47.60
N ASN A 439 -0.78 -61.78 -48.00
CA ASN A 439 -1.67 -60.66 -47.71
C ASN A 439 -1.82 -60.44 -46.19
N THR A 440 -1.97 -61.51 -45.39
CA THR A 440 -2.00 -61.36 -43.90
C THR A 440 -0.66 -60.88 -43.33
N GLN A 441 0.48 -61.26 -43.92
CA GLN A 441 1.80 -60.81 -43.48
C GLN A 441 2.05 -59.33 -43.81
N ASP A 442 1.67 -58.88 -45.01
CA ASP A 442 1.70 -57.48 -45.42
C ASP A 442 0.77 -56.63 -44.54
N GLU A 443 -0.41 -57.14 -44.17
CA GLU A 443 -1.36 -56.46 -43.28
C GLU A 443 -0.84 -56.39 -41.82
N ILE A 444 -0.17 -57.44 -41.34
CA ILE A 444 0.56 -57.46 -40.05
C ILE A 444 1.69 -56.42 -40.02
N GLU A 445 2.47 -56.28 -41.10
CA GLU A 445 3.53 -55.27 -41.18
C GLU A 445 2.95 -53.84 -41.23
N ASN A 446 1.86 -53.63 -41.97
CA ASN A 446 1.14 -52.36 -41.98
C ASN A 446 0.62 -51.98 -40.58
N LEU A 447 -0.03 -52.91 -39.86
CA LEU A 447 -0.50 -52.69 -38.49
C LEU A 447 0.64 -52.34 -37.52
N ARG A 448 1.80 -53.03 -37.62
CA ARG A 448 3.00 -52.69 -36.85
C ARG A 448 3.53 -51.29 -37.19
N SER A 449 3.46 -50.87 -38.45
CA SER A 449 3.89 -49.52 -38.87
C SER A 449 3.00 -48.42 -38.30
N LEU A 450 1.69 -48.65 -38.22
CA LEU A 450 0.71 -47.73 -37.61
C LEU A 450 0.92 -47.63 -36.10
N LEU A 451 1.09 -48.77 -35.43
CA LEU A 451 1.41 -48.81 -33.99
C LEU A 451 2.67 -47.98 -33.69
N LYS A 452 3.73 -48.14 -34.49
CA LYS A 452 4.99 -47.39 -34.33
C LYS A 452 4.80 -45.87 -34.49
N ARG A 453 3.97 -45.42 -35.43
CA ARG A 453 3.63 -43.98 -35.59
C ARG A 453 2.91 -43.43 -34.37
N SER A 454 1.91 -44.15 -33.84
CA SER A 454 1.20 -43.75 -32.61
C SER A 454 2.15 -43.59 -31.41
N GLU A 455 3.17 -44.45 -31.31
CA GLU A 455 4.21 -44.37 -30.27
C GLU A 455 5.28 -43.30 -30.54
N GLU A 456 5.35 -42.73 -31.74
CA GLU A 456 6.22 -41.60 -32.08
C GLU A 456 5.48 -40.27 -31.83
N GLU A 457 4.21 -40.16 -32.22
CA GLU A 457 3.32 -39.02 -31.91
C GLU A 457 3.15 -38.81 -30.40
N LEU A 458 2.97 -39.90 -29.64
CA LEU A 458 2.86 -39.85 -28.18
C LEU A 458 4.13 -39.24 -27.52
N LYS A 459 5.32 -39.62 -28.00
CA LYS A 459 6.60 -39.11 -27.50
C LYS A 459 6.81 -37.64 -27.86
N GLU A 460 6.44 -37.25 -29.07
CA GLU A 460 6.50 -35.85 -29.51
C GLU A 460 5.57 -34.97 -28.66
N SER A 461 4.40 -35.48 -28.27
CA SER A 461 3.48 -34.77 -27.38
C SER A 461 3.96 -34.69 -25.94
N HIS A 462 4.62 -35.73 -25.41
CA HIS A 462 5.24 -35.70 -24.07
C HIS A 462 6.37 -34.65 -24.03
N ALA A 463 7.27 -34.67 -25.02
CA ALA A 463 8.42 -33.77 -25.09
C ALA A 463 8.02 -32.28 -25.13
N ARG A 464 6.88 -31.92 -25.72
CA ARG A 464 6.31 -30.56 -25.69
C ARG A 464 5.93 -30.10 -24.26
N VAL A 465 5.39 -31.01 -23.46
CA VAL A 465 4.99 -30.73 -22.06
C VAL A 465 6.24 -30.63 -21.17
N ASP A 466 7.24 -31.47 -21.39
CA ASP A 466 8.54 -31.44 -20.70
C ASP A 466 9.32 -30.13 -20.99
N GLU A 467 9.29 -29.65 -22.24
CA GLU A 467 9.93 -28.39 -22.63
C GLU A 467 9.26 -27.19 -21.93
N LEU A 468 7.93 -27.13 -21.90
CA LEU A 468 7.19 -26.06 -21.24
C LEU A 468 7.35 -26.09 -19.70
N HIS A 469 7.40 -27.28 -19.09
CA HIS A 469 7.78 -27.44 -17.68
C HIS A 469 9.17 -26.82 -17.39
N THR A 470 10.15 -27.12 -18.25
CA THR A 470 11.52 -26.62 -18.10
C THR A 470 11.56 -25.09 -18.18
N GLN A 471 10.89 -24.50 -19.18
CA GLN A 471 10.81 -23.04 -19.34
C GLN A 471 10.06 -22.35 -18.19
N LEU A 472 9.05 -22.99 -17.60
CA LEU A 472 8.32 -22.48 -16.44
C LEU A 472 9.21 -22.49 -15.18
N GLU A 473 9.95 -23.57 -14.93
CA GLU A 473 10.81 -23.70 -13.76
C GLU A 473 12.02 -22.73 -13.82
N GLU A 474 12.65 -22.57 -14.99
CA GLU A 474 13.67 -21.52 -15.19
C GLU A 474 13.12 -20.11 -14.91
N SER A 475 11.85 -19.87 -15.24
CA SER A 475 11.18 -18.59 -14.98
C SER A 475 10.89 -18.37 -13.50
N ARG A 476 10.52 -19.42 -12.75
CA ARG A 476 10.32 -19.38 -11.29
C ARG A 476 11.62 -19.17 -10.52
N ILE A 477 12.70 -19.83 -10.91
CA ILE A 477 14.04 -19.59 -10.33
C ILE A 477 14.46 -18.12 -10.54
N GLN A 478 14.09 -17.54 -11.68
CA GLN A 478 14.31 -16.12 -11.95
C GLN A 478 13.35 -15.20 -11.15
N GLU A 479 12.12 -15.62 -10.89
CA GLU A 479 11.19 -14.92 -9.99
C GLU A 479 11.72 -14.86 -8.55
N ASP A 480 12.08 -16.00 -7.96
CA ASP A 480 12.65 -16.11 -6.61
C ASP A 480 13.89 -15.24 -6.45
N SER A 481 14.84 -15.33 -7.40
CA SER A 481 16.08 -14.54 -7.37
C SER A 481 15.83 -13.02 -7.46
N ASN A 482 14.77 -12.57 -8.12
CA ASN A 482 14.37 -11.16 -8.10
C ASN A 482 13.69 -10.79 -6.76
N SER A 483 12.86 -11.67 -6.20
CA SER A 483 12.19 -11.49 -4.91
C SER A 483 13.19 -11.32 -3.75
N GLU A 484 14.20 -12.20 -3.66
CA GLU A 484 15.27 -12.10 -2.65
C GLU A 484 16.02 -10.77 -2.75
N ARG A 485 16.24 -10.29 -3.97
CA ARG A 485 17.00 -9.07 -4.26
C ARG A 485 16.19 -7.77 -4.08
N ILE A 486 14.86 -7.84 -4.17
CA ILE A 486 13.98 -6.76 -3.71
C ILE A 486 14.10 -6.61 -2.19
N ARG A 487 14.03 -7.74 -1.45
CA ARG A 487 14.17 -7.78 0.02
C ARG A 487 15.53 -7.21 0.49
N GLU A 488 16.64 -7.57 -0.16
CA GLU A 488 17.97 -6.99 0.11
C GLU A 488 18.01 -5.46 -0.09
N LEU A 489 17.34 -4.94 -1.13
CA LEU A 489 17.26 -3.50 -1.39
C LEU A 489 16.33 -2.76 -0.42
N GLN A 490 15.28 -3.43 0.08
CA GLN A 490 14.39 -2.91 1.12
C GLN A 490 15.14 -2.75 2.46
N GLU A 491 15.79 -3.80 2.95
CA GLU A 491 16.57 -3.76 4.19
C GLU A 491 17.70 -2.70 4.13
N ARG A 492 18.33 -2.54 2.96
CA ARG A 492 19.33 -1.49 2.73
C ARG A 492 18.74 -0.08 2.68
N LEU A 493 17.53 0.10 2.15
CA LEU A 493 16.83 1.38 2.17
C LEU A 493 16.41 1.77 3.59
N GLU A 494 15.83 0.84 4.36
CA GLU A 494 15.47 1.07 5.76
C GLU A 494 16.68 1.50 6.60
N GLY A 495 17.85 0.89 6.37
CA GLY A 495 19.11 1.31 7.00
C GLY A 495 19.54 2.74 6.61
N LEU A 496 19.52 3.07 5.32
CA LEU A 496 19.91 4.41 4.83
C LEU A 496 18.92 5.51 5.25
N GLU A 497 17.62 5.18 5.33
CA GLU A 497 16.62 6.08 5.90
C GLU A 497 16.88 6.30 7.39
N LEU A 498 17.21 5.24 8.16
CA LEU A 498 17.56 5.35 9.58
C LEU A 498 18.82 6.20 9.84
N ASP A 499 19.86 6.08 9.00
CA ASP A 499 21.06 6.92 9.09
C ASP A 499 20.72 8.40 8.80
N LEU A 500 19.91 8.66 7.76
CA LEU A 500 19.38 10.00 7.47
C LEU A 500 18.48 10.56 8.58
N GLU A 501 17.79 9.72 9.34
CA GLU A 501 17.01 10.11 10.52
C GLU A 501 17.92 10.48 11.70
N LEU A 502 19.01 9.73 11.91
CA LEU A 502 20.00 9.98 12.96
C LEU A 502 20.73 11.31 12.74
N ASP A 503 21.26 11.56 11.53
CA ASP A 503 21.89 12.83 11.17
C ASP A 503 20.98 14.04 11.43
N ARG A 504 19.69 13.93 11.06
CA ARG A 504 18.69 14.99 11.30
C ARG A 504 18.48 15.24 12.80
N VAL A 505 18.47 14.19 13.62
CA VAL A 505 18.32 14.30 15.08
C VAL A 505 19.57 14.91 15.71
N GLU A 506 20.77 14.56 15.24
CA GLU A 506 22.05 15.11 15.74
C GLU A 506 22.19 16.60 15.33
N SER A 507 21.94 16.94 14.07
CA SER A 507 21.91 18.34 13.58
C SER A 507 20.89 19.20 14.34
N CYS A 508 19.71 18.64 14.67
CA CYS A 508 18.71 19.34 15.50
C CYS A 508 19.12 19.46 16.99
N ARG A 509 20.02 18.61 17.50
CA ARG A 509 20.63 18.77 18.84
C ARG A 509 21.65 19.89 18.84
N GLU A 510 22.58 19.92 17.89
CA GLU A 510 23.67 20.91 17.86
C GLU A 510 23.17 22.34 17.59
N SER A 511 22.17 22.49 16.73
CA SER A 511 21.49 23.77 16.51
C SER A 511 20.64 24.26 17.69
N GLY A 512 20.48 23.47 18.75
CA GLY A 512 19.69 23.79 19.96
C GLY A 512 18.18 23.87 19.72
N ASP A 513 17.71 23.49 18.54
CA ASP A 513 16.34 23.73 18.06
C ASP A 513 15.40 22.59 18.49
N CYS A 514 15.28 22.40 19.82
CA CYS A 514 14.56 21.29 20.46
C CYS A 514 13.15 21.02 19.93
N ASP A 515 12.48 22.03 19.38
CA ASP A 515 11.11 21.90 18.87
C ASP A 515 11.06 21.05 17.59
N LYS A 516 12.13 21.05 16.79
CA LYS A 516 12.28 20.15 15.62
C LYS A 516 12.54 18.70 16.05
N ILE A 517 13.45 18.49 17.01
CA ILE A 517 13.75 17.15 17.57
C ILE A 517 12.45 16.47 18.03
N HIS A 518 11.59 17.23 18.72
CA HIS A 518 10.37 16.67 19.31
C HIS A 518 9.32 16.27 18.26
N VAL A 519 9.20 17.01 17.15
CA VAL A 519 8.34 16.61 16.01
C VAL A 519 8.90 15.35 15.33
N TYR A 520 10.21 15.29 15.13
CA TYR A 520 10.88 14.16 14.47
C TYR A 520 10.68 12.84 15.24
N LEU A 521 10.92 12.85 16.55
CA LEU A 521 10.69 11.70 17.45
C LEU A 521 9.20 11.31 17.60
N LEU A 522 8.26 12.18 17.21
CA LEU A 522 6.84 11.85 17.14
C LEU A 522 6.48 11.18 15.80
N GLN A 523 7.13 11.56 14.69
CA GLN A 523 6.97 10.89 13.40
C GLN A 523 7.57 9.48 13.39
N GLN A 524 8.77 9.27 13.94
CA GLN A 524 9.33 7.93 14.15
C GLN A 524 8.36 6.99 14.90
N LYS A 525 7.68 7.52 15.92
CA LYS A 525 6.68 6.75 16.68
C LYS A 525 5.39 6.46 15.91
N MET A 526 5.06 7.20 14.86
CA MET A 526 4.00 6.78 13.93
C MET A 526 4.49 5.68 13.00
N ILE A 527 5.62 5.87 12.31
CA ILE A 527 6.15 4.92 11.31
C ILE A 527 6.34 3.52 11.92
N ILE A 528 6.93 3.43 13.12
CA ILE A 528 7.13 2.15 13.84
C ILE A 528 5.81 1.52 14.30
N LEU A 529 4.77 2.32 14.59
CA LEU A 529 3.43 1.82 14.93
C LEU A 529 2.63 1.37 13.70
N ASP A 530 2.81 2.03 12.55
CA ASP A 530 2.16 1.65 11.30
C ASP A 530 2.77 0.34 10.74
N PHE A 531 4.10 0.18 10.79
CA PHE A 531 4.75 -1.10 10.42
C PHE A 531 4.30 -2.28 11.31
N THR A 532 4.17 -2.05 12.62
CA THR A 532 3.68 -3.08 13.57
C THR A 532 2.15 -3.28 13.54
N ALA A 533 1.43 -2.58 12.66
CA ALA A 533 0.01 -2.78 12.37
C ALA A 533 -0.26 -3.50 11.03
N CYS A 534 0.77 -3.72 10.22
CA CYS A 534 0.73 -4.46 8.94
C CYS A 534 1.36 -5.86 9.02
N SER A 535 1.61 -6.37 10.24
CA SER A 535 2.04 -7.75 10.54
C SER A 535 0.95 -8.51 11.30
#